data_AF-A0A5E7NLH7-F1
#
_entry.id   AF-A0A5E7NLH7-F1
#
_cell.length_a   1.000
_cell.length_b   1.000
_cell.length_c   1.000
_cell.angle_alpha   90.00
_cell.angle_beta   90.00
_cell.angle_gamma   90.00
#
_symmetry.space_group_name_H-M   'P 1'
#
loop_
_entity.id
_entity.type
_entity.pdbx_description
1 polymer ?
#
loop_
_entity_poly.entity_id
_entity_poly.type
_entity_poly.pdbx_seq_one_letter_code
_entity_poly.pdbx_strand_id
1 'polypeptide(L)'
;MKGLLQRVRGARVEVAGEVVGAIDQGLLVLVAVEPDDTRARADKLLNKLLNYRVFSDAEGKMNLSLADVGGGLLLVSQFTLAADTKSGLRPSFSTAAPPVLGEELFDYLLGKAKQVHGTVASGRFGADMQVHLVNDGPVTFLLQT
;
A
#
# COMPACT_ATOMS: atom_id res chain seq x y z
N MET A 1 6.97 3.42 -9.23
CA MET A 1 6.50 2.94 -7.91
C MET A 1 5.07 2.53 -8.06
N LYS A 2 4.69 1.39 -7.50
CA LYS A 2 3.32 0.86 -7.59
C LYS A 2 2.70 0.76 -6.21
N GLY A 3 1.44 1.15 -6.11
CA GLY A 3 0.60 0.88 -4.94
C GLY A 3 -0.69 0.19 -5.39
N LEU A 4 -0.85 -1.08 -5.06
CA LEU A 4 -2.13 -1.77 -5.20
C LEU A 4 -2.96 -1.46 -3.94
N LEU A 5 -3.86 -0.50 -4.10
CA LEU A 5 -4.75 0.01 -3.07
C LEU A 5 -6.00 -0.87 -2.99
N GLN A 6 -6.42 -1.19 -1.76
CA GLN A 6 -7.67 -1.86 -1.46
C GLN A 6 -8.40 -1.10 -0.35
N ARG A 7 -9.68 -0.77 -0.57
CA ARG A 7 -10.52 -0.21 0.49
C ARG A 7 -10.91 -1.32 1.45
N VAL A 8 -10.76 -1.10 2.75
CA VAL A 8 -11.00 -2.13 3.76
C VAL A 8 -11.90 -1.63 4.88
N ARG A 9 -12.72 -2.54 5.45
CA ARG A 9 -13.39 -2.32 6.75
C ARG A 9 -12.45 -2.55 7.94
N GLY A 10 -11.37 -3.28 7.69
CA GLY A 10 -10.34 -3.64 8.66
C GLY A 10 -9.26 -4.44 7.96
N ALA A 11 -8.00 -4.21 8.33
CA ALA A 11 -6.88 -5.00 7.84
C ALA A 11 -5.77 -5.07 8.89
N ARG A 12 -5.02 -6.17 8.89
CA ARG A 12 -3.86 -6.35 9.77
C ARG A 12 -2.80 -7.22 9.12
N VAL A 13 -1.59 -7.12 9.65
CA VAL A 13 -0.45 -7.95 9.27
C VAL A 13 0.03 -8.71 10.50
N GLU A 14 0.22 -10.01 10.32
CA GLU A 14 0.83 -10.90 11.32
C GLU A 14 2.20 -11.36 10.83
N VAL A 15 3.16 -11.46 11.76
CA VAL A 15 4.48 -12.06 11.54
C VAL A 15 4.70 -13.07 12.66
N ALA A 16 4.87 -14.34 12.30
CA ALA A 16 4.98 -15.44 13.27
C ALA A 16 3.80 -15.49 14.26
N GLY A 17 2.58 -15.19 13.79
CA GLY A 17 1.34 -15.19 14.59
C GLY A 17 1.10 -13.92 15.42
N GLU A 18 2.05 -12.97 15.45
CA GLU A 18 1.93 -11.72 16.20
C GLU A 18 1.51 -10.56 15.30
N VAL A 19 0.53 -9.77 15.71
CA VAL A 19 0.06 -8.59 14.97
C VAL A 19 1.11 -7.48 15.04
N VAL A 20 1.71 -7.14 13.89
CA VAL A 20 2.73 -6.08 13.78
C VAL A 20 2.17 -4.75 13.31
N GLY A 21 0.96 -4.75 12.73
CA GLY A 21 0.26 -3.55 12.28
C GLY A 21 -1.19 -3.85 11.95
N ALA A 22 -2.09 -2.94 12.33
CA ALA A 22 -3.52 -3.09 12.08
C ALA A 22 -4.18 -1.72 11.89
N ILE A 23 -5.26 -1.71 11.12
CA ILE A 23 -6.17 -0.59 10.93
C ILE A 23 -7.62 -1.09 10.95
N ASP A 24 -8.55 -0.24 11.37
CA ASP A 24 -9.98 -0.41 11.15
C ASP A 24 -10.33 0.00 9.69
N GLN A 25 -11.40 0.77 9.48
CA GLN A 25 -11.74 1.29 8.16
C GLN A 25 -10.58 2.08 7.57
N GLY A 26 -10.24 1.82 6.31
CA GLY A 26 -9.17 2.54 5.64
C GLY A 26 -8.71 1.94 4.33
N LEU A 27 -7.42 2.07 4.06
CA LEU A 27 -6.75 1.52 2.90
C LEU A 27 -5.65 0.55 3.32
N LEU A 28 -5.71 -0.68 2.81
CA LEU A 28 -4.53 -1.54 2.70
C LEU A 28 -3.86 -1.24 1.37
N VAL A 29 -2.54 -1.00 1.38
CA VAL A 29 -1.77 -0.74 0.16
C VAL A 29 -0.57 -1.66 0.10
N LEU A 30 -0.55 -2.52 -0.91
CA LEU A 30 0.60 -3.33 -1.27
C LEU A 30 1.52 -2.47 -2.16
N VAL A 31 2.75 -2.23 -1.72
CA VAL A 31 3.68 -1.28 -2.35
C VAL A 31 4.85 -2.01 -2.98
N ALA A 32 5.11 -1.75 -4.26
CA ALA A 32 6.35 -2.16 -4.92
C ALA A 32 7.18 -0.96 -5.35
N VAL A 33 8.49 -1.11 -5.19
CA VAL A 33 9.52 -0.20 -5.65
C VAL A 33 10.15 -0.79 -6.91
N GLU A 34 10.35 0.04 -7.92
CA GLU A 34 11.01 -0.27 -9.19
C GLU A 34 12.40 0.41 -9.26
N PRO A 35 13.34 -0.08 -10.10
CA PRO A 35 14.73 0.38 -10.08
C PRO A 35 14.95 1.90 -10.29
N ASP A 36 14.05 2.55 -11.03
CA ASP A 36 14.08 3.99 -11.34
C ASP A 36 13.26 4.84 -10.36
N ASP A 37 12.77 4.23 -9.27
CA ASP A 37 12.02 4.96 -8.26
C ASP A 37 12.87 5.92 -7.45
N THR A 38 12.20 6.97 -6.99
CA THR A 38 12.81 8.06 -6.23
C THR A 38 11.87 8.50 -5.11
N ARG A 39 12.40 9.26 -4.16
CA ARG A 39 11.60 9.92 -3.11
C ARG A 39 10.46 10.77 -3.69
N ALA A 40 10.68 11.43 -4.82
CA ALA A 40 9.64 12.20 -5.50
C ALA A 40 8.48 11.32 -6.00
N ARG A 41 8.76 10.10 -6.47
CA ARG A 41 7.72 9.13 -6.85
C ARG A 41 6.97 8.58 -5.64
N ALA A 42 7.67 8.40 -4.51
CA ALA A 42 7.06 8.03 -3.23
C ALA A 42 6.12 9.13 -2.72
N ASP A 43 6.55 10.40 -2.75
CA ASP A 43 5.73 11.55 -2.37
C ASP A 43 4.47 11.66 -3.26
N LYS A 44 4.65 11.46 -4.57
CA LYS A 44 3.53 11.44 -5.53
C LYS A 44 2.57 10.28 -5.27
N LEU A 45 3.08 9.09 -4.90
CA LEU A 45 2.23 7.95 -4.56
C LEU A 45 1.46 8.24 -3.28
N LEU A 46 2.12 8.71 -2.23
CA LEU A 46 1.47 9.08 -0.97
C LEU A 46 0.36 10.10 -1.20
N ASN A 47 0.63 11.15 -1.97
CA ASN A 47 -0.38 12.15 -2.32
C ASN A 47 -1.57 11.53 -3.04
N LYS A 48 -1.36 10.59 -3.97
CA LYS A 48 -2.45 9.84 -4.57
C LYS A 48 -3.20 9.02 -3.53
N LEU A 49 -2.52 8.23 -2.69
CA LEU A 49 -3.16 7.35 -1.70
C LEU A 49 -4.08 8.11 -0.73
N LEU A 50 -3.63 9.27 -0.24
CA LEU A 50 -4.40 10.07 0.72
C LEU A 50 -5.62 10.75 0.08
N ASN A 51 -5.51 11.13 -1.19
CA ASN A 51 -6.51 11.95 -1.88
C ASN A 51 -7.35 11.17 -2.91
N TYR A 52 -7.07 9.88 -3.16
CA TYR A 52 -7.83 9.07 -4.11
C TYR A 52 -9.25 8.87 -3.59
N ARG A 53 -10.24 9.27 -4.39
CA ARG A 53 -11.65 9.22 -4.00
C ARG A 53 -12.19 7.80 -4.17
N VAL A 54 -12.17 7.03 -3.09
CA VAL A 54 -12.58 5.61 -3.07
C VAL A 54 -13.59 5.28 -1.97
N PHE A 55 -13.90 6.22 -1.10
CA PHE A 55 -14.90 6.08 -0.05
C PHE A 55 -16.23 6.72 -0.45
N SER A 56 -17.32 6.15 0.03
CA SER A 56 -18.66 6.65 -0.24
C SER A 56 -18.97 7.90 0.58
N ASP A 57 -19.62 8.88 -0.03
CA ASP A 57 -20.23 10.03 0.65
C ASP A 57 -21.60 9.67 1.25
N ALA A 58 -22.31 10.67 1.78
CA ALA A 58 -23.64 10.50 2.37
C ALA A 58 -24.72 10.04 1.37
N GLU A 59 -24.50 10.24 0.07
CA GLU A 59 -25.39 9.75 -1.00
C GLU A 59 -24.97 8.35 -1.51
N GLY A 60 -23.94 7.75 -0.89
CA GLY A 60 -23.40 6.45 -1.29
C GLY A 60 -22.46 6.51 -2.50
N LYS A 61 -22.16 7.69 -3.04
CA LYS A 61 -21.29 7.87 -4.21
C LYS A 61 -19.83 7.93 -3.81
N MET A 62 -18.95 7.35 -4.64
CA MET A 62 -17.52 7.25 -4.36
C MET A 62 -16.79 8.58 -4.57
N ASN A 63 -16.90 9.49 -3.59
CA ASN A 63 -16.42 10.88 -3.70
C ASN A 63 -15.43 11.28 -2.60
N LEU A 64 -15.29 10.49 -1.54
CA LEU A 64 -14.43 10.80 -0.40
C LEU A 64 -13.10 10.08 -0.51
N SER A 65 -12.04 10.74 -0.08
CA SER A 65 -10.69 10.20 0.01
C SER A 65 -10.39 9.62 1.40
N LEU A 66 -9.21 9.00 1.56
CA LEU A 66 -8.78 8.50 2.88
C LEU A 66 -8.66 9.64 3.90
N ALA A 67 -8.15 10.80 3.45
CA ALA A 67 -8.04 11.99 4.28
C ALA A 67 -9.42 12.50 4.72
N ASP A 68 -10.42 12.51 3.82
CA ASP A 68 -11.77 12.99 4.13
C ASP A 68 -12.47 12.12 5.19
N VAL A 69 -12.26 10.80 5.15
CA VAL A 69 -12.89 9.86 6.10
C VAL A 69 -12.06 9.62 7.38
N GLY A 70 -10.84 10.17 7.47
CA GLY A 70 -9.94 9.96 8.61
C GLY A 70 -9.58 8.49 8.86
N GLY A 71 -9.67 7.62 7.84
CA GLY A 71 -9.45 6.18 7.97
C GLY A 71 -7.97 5.80 8.15
N GLY A 72 -7.68 4.54 8.45
CA GLY A 72 -6.31 4.05 8.58
C GLY A 72 -5.61 3.80 7.24
N LEU A 73 -4.28 3.96 7.20
CA LEU A 73 -3.42 3.53 6.10
C LEU A 73 -2.52 2.38 6.56
N LEU A 74 -2.64 1.20 5.95
CA LEU A 74 -1.77 0.06 6.20
C LEU A 74 -0.87 -0.19 4.99
N LEU A 75 0.42 0.07 5.13
CA LEU A 75 1.42 -0.12 4.06
C LEU A 75 2.14 -1.46 4.21
N VAL A 76 2.18 -2.26 3.14
CA VAL A 76 2.86 -3.57 3.13
C VAL A 76 3.76 -3.66 1.91
N SER A 77 5.04 -3.98 2.11
CA SER A 77 5.99 -4.18 1.01
C SER A 77 5.61 -5.42 0.19
N GLN A 78 5.48 -5.27 -1.13
CA GLN A 78 5.03 -6.32 -2.05
C GLN A 78 5.79 -6.26 -3.38
N PHE A 79 7.04 -6.72 -3.38
CA PHE A 79 7.92 -6.68 -4.57
C PHE A 79 7.31 -7.37 -5.81
N THR A 80 6.40 -8.33 -5.61
CA THR A 80 5.79 -9.09 -6.71
C THR A 80 4.91 -8.24 -7.64
N LEU A 81 4.45 -7.06 -7.22
CA LEU A 81 3.74 -6.14 -8.13
C LEU A 81 4.66 -5.57 -9.22
N ALA A 82 5.97 -5.62 -9.00
CA ALA A 82 6.97 -5.26 -10.01
C ALA A 82 7.38 -6.45 -10.89
N ALA A 83 6.74 -7.62 -10.78
CA ALA A 83 7.08 -8.76 -11.62
C ALA A 83 6.69 -8.55 -13.09
N ASP A 84 7.48 -9.12 -14.00
CA ASP A 84 7.08 -9.38 -15.38
C ASP A 84 6.46 -10.78 -15.46
N THR A 85 5.24 -10.84 -16.00
CA THR A 85 4.43 -12.05 -16.14
C THR A 85 4.00 -12.30 -17.60
N LYS A 86 4.69 -11.71 -18.59
CA LYS A 86 4.31 -11.80 -20.01
C LYS A 86 4.60 -13.15 -20.66
N SER A 87 5.51 -13.95 -20.12
CA SER A 87 5.94 -15.23 -20.72
C SER A 87 6.15 -16.32 -19.69
N GLY A 88 5.84 -17.57 -20.07
CA GLY A 88 5.96 -18.74 -19.20
C GLY A 88 5.00 -18.75 -18.01
N LEU A 89 5.29 -19.58 -17.01
CA LEU A 89 4.50 -19.74 -15.78
C LEU A 89 5.29 -19.36 -14.51
N ARG A 90 6.51 -18.83 -14.67
CA ARG A 90 7.37 -18.37 -13.57
C ARG A 90 7.56 -16.85 -13.70
N PRO A 91 7.16 -16.04 -12.70
CA PRO A 91 7.36 -14.60 -12.77
C PRO A 91 8.85 -14.26 -12.79
N SER A 92 9.21 -13.23 -13.55
CA SER A 92 10.53 -12.59 -13.49
C SER A 92 10.45 -11.34 -12.62
N PHE A 93 11.49 -11.08 -11.84
CA PHE A 93 11.59 -9.88 -10.99
C PHE A 93 12.69 -8.94 -11.47
N SER A 94 13.11 -9.04 -12.74
CA SER A 94 14.09 -8.13 -13.35
C SER A 94 13.66 -6.66 -13.35
N THR A 95 12.37 -6.39 -13.20
CA THR A 95 11.76 -5.07 -13.12
C THR A 95 11.51 -4.59 -11.68
N ALA A 96 11.85 -5.39 -10.66
CA ALA A 96 11.77 -4.99 -9.26
C ALA A 96 13.06 -4.28 -8.81
N ALA A 97 12.94 -3.32 -7.90
CA ALA A 97 14.10 -2.69 -7.28
C ALA A 97 14.94 -3.72 -6.47
N PRO A 98 16.27 -3.53 -6.37
CA PRO A 98 17.10 -4.25 -5.42
C PRO A 98 16.59 -4.08 -3.97
N PRO A 99 16.77 -5.07 -3.08
CA PRO A 99 16.22 -5.02 -1.72
C PRO A 99 16.58 -3.75 -0.93
N VAL A 100 17.83 -3.28 -1.04
CA VAL A 100 18.32 -2.08 -0.35
C VAL A 100 17.54 -0.82 -0.78
N LEU A 101 17.33 -0.64 -2.10
CA LEU A 101 16.53 0.47 -2.61
C LEU A 101 15.05 0.31 -2.26
N GLY A 102 14.55 -0.92 -2.31
CA GLY A 102 13.17 -1.25 -1.95
C GLY A 102 12.85 -0.89 -0.50
N GLU A 103 13.75 -1.24 0.43
CA GLU A 103 13.64 -0.91 1.85
C GLU A 103 13.75 0.60 2.08
N GLU A 104 14.77 1.26 1.50
CA GLU A 104 14.96 2.72 1.64
C GLU A 104 13.71 3.50 1.24
N LEU A 105 13.16 3.22 0.05
CA LEU A 105 12.02 3.99 -0.47
C LEU A 105 10.70 3.60 0.20
N PHE A 106 10.56 2.37 0.66
CA PHE A 106 9.41 1.96 1.47
C PHE A 106 9.42 2.66 2.84
N ASP A 107 10.57 2.69 3.52
CA ASP A 107 10.73 3.36 4.81
C ASP A 107 10.55 4.87 4.68
N TYR A 108 11.06 5.47 3.60
CA TYR A 108 10.80 6.87 3.28
C TYR A 108 9.29 7.14 3.14
N LEU A 109 8.59 6.35 2.33
CA LEU A 109 7.13 6.47 2.14
C LEU A 109 6.39 6.34 3.48
N LEU A 110 6.72 5.33 4.29
CA LEU A 110 6.11 5.08 5.59
C LEU A 110 6.37 6.23 6.57
N GLY A 111 7.59 6.73 6.63
CA GLY A 111 7.97 7.87 7.47
C GLY A 111 7.19 9.14 7.10
N LYS A 112 7.08 9.43 5.79
CA LYS A 112 6.29 10.56 5.28
C LYS A 112 4.80 10.39 5.58
N ALA A 113 4.25 9.19 5.40
CA ALA A 113 2.86 8.90 5.71
C ALA A 113 2.53 9.18 7.19
N LYS A 114 3.38 8.70 8.12
CA LYS A 114 3.22 8.94 9.57
C LYS A 114 3.31 10.42 9.96
N GLN A 115 4.01 11.26 9.18
CA GLN A 115 4.09 12.69 9.44
C GLN A 115 2.82 13.46 9.03
N VAL A 116 2.10 12.97 8.02
CA VAL A 116 1.02 13.74 7.38
C VAL A 116 -0.37 13.14 7.56
N HIS A 117 -0.48 11.92 8.09
CA HIS A 117 -1.74 11.21 8.29
C HIS A 117 -1.81 10.58 9.68
N GLY A 118 -2.99 10.63 10.32
CA GLY A 118 -3.15 10.30 11.74
C GLY A 118 -2.93 8.83 12.07
N THR A 119 -3.56 7.92 11.29
CA THR A 119 -3.51 6.48 11.56
C THR A 119 -2.77 5.77 10.45
N VAL A 120 -1.50 5.44 10.70
CA VAL A 120 -0.63 4.73 9.75
C VAL A 120 0.03 3.54 10.42
N ALA A 121 -0.20 2.35 9.86
CA ALA A 121 0.42 1.10 10.26
C ALA A 121 1.21 0.50 9.09
N SER A 122 2.07 -0.48 9.39
CA SER A 122 2.83 -1.20 8.37
C SER A 122 3.01 -2.67 8.71
N GLY A 123 3.36 -3.46 7.70
CA GLY A 123 4.00 -4.76 7.91
C GLY A 123 5.46 -4.61 8.36
N ARG A 124 6.24 -5.68 8.18
CA ARG A 124 7.70 -5.72 8.40
C ARG A 124 8.40 -6.07 7.10
N PHE A 125 9.25 -5.17 6.60
CA PHE A 125 9.94 -5.37 5.33
C PHE A 125 10.76 -6.67 5.37
N GLY A 126 10.71 -7.45 4.27
CA GLY A 126 11.46 -8.70 4.12
C GLY A 126 11.00 -9.87 5.01
N ALA A 127 10.00 -9.68 5.89
CA ALA A 127 9.45 -10.77 6.70
C ALA A 127 8.42 -11.59 5.92
N ASP A 128 8.27 -12.86 6.30
CA ASP A 128 7.06 -13.62 5.96
C ASP A 128 5.87 -13.04 6.72
N MET A 129 4.83 -12.68 5.99
CA MET A 129 3.70 -11.90 6.51
C MET A 129 2.39 -12.56 6.11
N GLN A 130 1.49 -12.68 7.08
CA GLN A 130 0.10 -13.02 6.82
C GLN A 130 -0.73 -11.74 6.86
N VAL A 131 -1.24 -11.34 5.69
CA VAL A 131 -2.03 -10.10 5.52
C VAL A 131 -3.51 -10.45 5.53
N HIS A 132 -4.21 -10.01 6.56
CA HIS A 132 -5.65 -10.19 6.71
C HIS A 132 -6.36 -8.90 6.29
N LEU A 133 -7.43 -9.02 5.51
CA LEU A 133 -8.28 -7.88 5.19
C LEU A 133 -9.74 -8.29 4.99
N VAL A 134 -10.63 -7.32 5.17
CA VAL A 134 -12.00 -7.37 4.66
C VAL A 134 -12.12 -6.28 3.60
N ASN A 135 -12.03 -6.65 2.32
CA ASN A 135 -12.11 -5.72 1.20
C ASN A 135 -13.55 -5.21 1.04
N ASP A 136 -13.74 -3.91 1.23
CA ASP A 136 -15.06 -3.27 1.31
C ASP A 136 -15.54 -2.85 -0.08
N GLY A 137 -16.35 -3.68 -0.72
CA GLY A 137 -16.92 -3.43 -2.05
C GLY A 137 -17.07 -4.71 -2.89
N PRO A 138 -15.95 -5.35 -3.33
CA PRO A 138 -14.57 -4.90 -3.14
C PRO A 138 -14.19 -3.71 -4.04
N VAL A 139 -13.29 -2.85 -3.55
CA VAL A 139 -12.71 -1.73 -4.31
C VAL A 139 -11.20 -1.89 -4.34
N THR A 140 -10.63 -2.02 -5.54
CA THR A 140 -9.19 -2.26 -5.73
C THR A 140 -8.68 -1.46 -6.92
N PHE A 141 -7.59 -0.70 -6.73
CA PHE A 141 -6.95 0.09 -7.79
C PHE A 141 -5.44 -0.09 -7.76
N LEU A 142 -4.84 -0.28 -8.94
CA LEU A 142 -3.40 -0.20 -9.10
C LEU A 142 -3.01 1.24 -9.46
N LEU A 143 -2.29 1.91 -8.57
CA LEU A 143 -1.73 3.24 -8.80
C LEU A 143 -0.25 3.13 -9.16
N GLN A 144 0.18 3.93 -10.14
CA GLN A 144 1.56 3.99 -10.59
C GLN A 144 2.04 5.45 -10.64
N THR A 145 3.32 5.69 -10.31
CA THR A 145 3.95 7.01 -10.29
C THR A 145 5.32 7.02 -10.93
#